data_AF-A0A107FF32-F1
#
_entry.id   AF-A0A107FF32-F1
#
_cell.length_a   1.000
_cell.length_b   1.000
_cell.length_c   1.000
_cell.angle_alpha   90.00
_cell.angle_beta   90.00
_cell.angle_gamma   90.00
#
_symmetry.space_group_name_H-M   'P 1'
#
loop_
_entity.id
_entity.type
_entity.pdbx_description
1 polymer ?
#
loop_
_entity_poly.entity_id
_entity_poly.type
_entity_poly.pdbx_seq_one_letter_code
_entity_poly.pdbx_strand_id
1 'polypeptide(L)'
;MPTPADLKALRAQARRTQEQVAELLGVNVRQVQRWEAGQGTMPYATWRLLRLTCAFHYPVDFARAPVVTTASIENGDTVELHALDGTCLQGVVWLDRVHDGLNDEESYGAFISGFLSQPTAAQIGLFRIGERVTFARSNVFHLTPRMLQQAARAPARPTEPGQR
;
A
#
# COMPACT_ATOMS: atom_id res chain seq x y z
N MET A 1 28.34 6.67 8.27
CA MET A 1 27.70 5.69 7.36
C MET A 1 26.96 4.68 8.22
N PRO A 2 25.79 4.17 7.83
CA PRO A 2 25.07 3.20 8.65
C PRO A 2 25.88 1.91 8.82
N THR A 3 25.74 1.27 9.97
CA THR A 3 26.29 -0.06 10.21
C THR A 3 25.39 -1.14 9.59
N PRO A 4 25.91 -2.36 9.37
CA PRO A 4 25.08 -3.49 8.97
C PRO A 4 23.94 -3.78 9.97
N ALA A 5 24.17 -3.53 11.26
CA ALA A 5 23.15 -3.67 12.30
C ALA A 5 22.04 -2.62 12.15
N ASP A 6 22.39 -1.36 11.84
CA ASP A 6 21.41 -0.29 11.60
C ASP A 6 20.49 -0.62 10.41
N LEU A 7 21.04 -1.18 9.33
CA LEU A 7 20.26 -1.63 8.17
C LEU A 7 19.26 -2.72 8.56
N LYS A 8 19.72 -3.76 9.26
CA LYS A 8 18.87 -4.88 9.72
C LYS A 8 17.77 -4.39 10.65
N ALA A 9 18.10 -3.50 11.59
CA ALA A 9 17.14 -2.93 12.53
C ALA A 9 16.08 -2.12 11.81
N LEU A 10 16.47 -1.23 10.89
CA LEU A 10 15.54 -0.40 10.14
C LEU A 10 14.63 -1.23 9.24
N ARG A 11 15.19 -2.24 8.55
CA ARG A 11 14.41 -3.17 7.72
C ARG A 11 13.40 -3.96 8.56
N ALA A 12 13.82 -4.47 9.72
CA ALA A 12 12.94 -5.22 10.62
C ALA A 12 11.82 -4.35 11.20
N GLN A 13 12.10 -3.09 11.53
CA GLN A 13 11.08 -2.13 11.98
C GLN A 13 10.00 -1.90 10.91
N ALA A 14 10.41 -1.81 9.64
CA ALA A 14 9.50 -1.73 8.50
C ALA A 14 8.89 -3.08 8.08
N ARG A 15 9.23 -4.18 8.78
CA ARG A 15 8.82 -5.56 8.46
C ARG A 15 9.10 -5.98 7.01
N ARG A 16 10.19 -5.48 6.42
CA ARG A 16 10.57 -5.79 5.03
C ARG A 16 11.58 -6.92 4.91
N THR A 17 11.53 -7.63 3.80
CA THR A 17 12.55 -8.58 3.35
C THR A 17 13.70 -7.85 2.65
N GLN A 18 14.80 -8.57 2.39
CA GLN A 18 15.95 -7.99 1.69
C GLN A 18 15.59 -7.69 0.22
N GLU A 19 14.73 -8.51 -0.37
CA GLU A 19 14.18 -8.37 -1.72
C GLU A 19 13.37 -7.09 -1.83
N GLN A 20 12.45 -6.85 -0.89
CA GLN A 20 11.63 -5.63 -0.88
C GLN A 20 12.49 -4.37 -0.72
N VAL A 21 13.52 -4.41 0.15
CA VAL A 21 14.47 -3.31 0.28
C VAL A 21 15.27 -3.08 -1.00
N ALA A 22 15.67 -4.14 -1.70
CA ALA A 22 16.40 -4.03 -2.95
C ALA A 22 15.56 -3.36 -4.05
N GLU A 23 14.30 -3.77 -4.17
CA GLU A 23 13.33 -3.19 -5.10
C GLU A 23 13.10 -1.69 -4.82
N LEU A 24 12.83 -1.32 -3.56
CA LEU A 24 12.64 0.08 -3.16
C LEU A 24 13.85 0.97 -3.44
N LEU A 25 15.06 0.42 -3.33
CA LEU A 25 16.30 1.16 -3.54
C LEU A 25 16.78 1.10 -4.99
N GLY A 26 16.12 0.32 -5.87
CA GLY A 26 16.56 0.11 -7.25
C GLY A 26 17.92 -0.58 -7.35
N VAL A 27 18.23 -1.49 -6.42
CA VAL A 27 19.51 -2.22 -6.38
C VAL A 27 19.30 -3.72 -6.45
N ASN A 28 20.39 -4.48 -6.68
CA ASN A 28 20.33 -5.94 -6.64
C ASN A 28 20.22 -6.44 -5.19
N VAL A 29 19.42 -7.48 -4.93
CA VAL A 29 19.29 -8.11 -3.60
C VAL A 29 20.64 -8.57 -3.01
N ARG A 30 21.59 -9.03 -3.86
CA ARG A 30 22.95 -9.39 -3.42
C ARG A 30 23.70 -8.20 -2.83
N GLN A 31 23.41 -6.99 -3.29
CA GLN A 31 24.01 -5.78 -2.77
C GLN A 31 23.50 -5.48 -1.36
N VAL A 32 22.19 -5.66 -1.12
CA VAL A 32 21.58 -5.56 0.22
C VAL A 32 22.17 -6.61 1.17
N GLN A 33 22.27 -7.87 0.73
CA GLN A 33 22.89 -8.95 1.50
C GLN A 33 24.33 -8.63 1.90
N ARG A 34 25.13 -8.12 0.94
CA ARG A 34 26.51 -7.71 1.19
C ARG A 34 26.58 -6.59 2.23
N TRP A 35 25.76 -5.55 2.11
CA TRP A 35 25.74 -4.47 3.10
C TRP A 35 25.32 -4.96 4.49
N GLU A 36 24.30 -5.81 4.57
CA GLU A 36 23.84 -6.41 5.84
C GLU A 36 24.84 -7.42 6.45
N ALA A 37 25.74 -7.97 5.63
CA ALA A 37 26.85 -8.81 6.06
C ALA A 37 28.14 -8.02 6.38
N GLY A 38 28.15 -6.70 6.21
CA GLY A 38 29.35 -5.87 6.36
C GLY A 38 30.35 -5.98 5.21
N GLN A 39 29.99 -6.64 4.11
CA GLN A 39 30.81 -6.83 2.92
C GLN A 39 30.65 -5.67 1.92
N GLY A 40 30.99 -4.48 2.38
CA GLY A 40 30.88 -3.22 1.64
C GLY A 40 30.04 -2.19 2.39
N THR A 41 30.19 -0.92 2.04
CA THR A 41 29.51 0.19 2.71
C THR A 41 28.29 0.63 1.89
N MET A 42 27.14 0.77 2.55
CA MET A 42 25.97 1.39 1.93
C MET A 42 26.24 2.90 1.72
N PRO A 43 26.06 3.44 0.49
CA PRO A 43 26.18 4.87 0.25
C PRO A 43 25.18 5.69 1.09
N TYR A 44 25.58 6.90 1.50
CA TYR A 44 24.74 7.76 2.34
C TYR A 44 23.39 8.11 1.68
N ALA A 45 23.39 8.38 0.38
CA ALA A 45 22.16 8.69 -0.36
C ALA A 45 21.17 7.51 -0.31
N THR A 46 21.66 6.29 -0.50
CA THR A 46 20.87 5.05 -0.39
C THR A 46 20.33 4.85 1.02
N TRP A 47 21.16 5.11 2.05
CA TRP A 47 20.71 5.05 3.45
C TRP A 47 19.60 6.05 3.74
N ARG A 48 19.75 7.29 3.25
CA ARG A 48 18.73 8.33 3.41
C ARG A 48 17.42 7.92 2.72
N LEU A 49 17.51 7.35 1.51
CA LEU A 49 16.34 6.85 0.79
C LEU A 49 15.64 5.73 1.57
N LEU A 50 16.40 4.74 2.07
CA LEU A 50 15.83 3.65 2.88
C LEU A 50 15.04 4.19 4.07
N ARG A 51 15.62 5.14 4.83
CA ARG A 51 14.93 5.77 5.97
C ARG A 51 13.64 6.46 5.59
N LEU A 52 13.60 7.14 4.44
CA LEU A 52 12.38 7.80 3.96
C LEU A 52 11.32 6.76 3.57
N THR A 53 11.72 5.67 2.89
CA THR A 53 10.79 4.61 2.49
C THR A 53 10.20 3.84 3.67
N CYS A 54 10.84 3.81 4.84
CA CYS A 54 10.31 3.14 6.03
C CYS A 54 9.10 3.85 6.66
N ALA A 55 8.81 5.09 6.29
CA ALA A 55 7.66 5.85 6.80
C ALA A 55 6.39 5.70 5.94
N PHE A 56 6.47 4.98 4.81
CA PHE A 56 5.38 4.82 3.87
C PHE A 56 5.25 3.37 3.43
N HIS A 57 4.07 3.01 2.94
CA HIS A 57 3.79 1.71 2.31
C HIS A 57 3.83 1.84 0.80
N TYR A 58 4.47 0.88 0.15
CA TYR A 58 4.71 0.83 -1.29
C TYR A 58 4.08 -0.43 -1.90
N PRO A 59 3.92 -0.50 -3.23
CA PRO A 59 3.34 -1.67 -3.91
C PRO A 59 3.95 -3.02 -3.51
N VAL A 60 5.26 -3.01 -3.28
CA VAL A 60 6.10 -4.11 -2.82
C VAL A 60 5.74 -4.65 -1.42
N ASP A 61 5.01 -3.88 -0.60
CA ASP A 61 4.49 -4.31 0.70
C ASP A 61 3.15 -5.07 0.60
N PHE A 62 2.57 -5.15 -0.60
CA PHE A 62 1.30 -5.80 -0.88
C PHE A 62 1.46 -7.03 -1.77
N ALA A 63 0.60 -8.03 -1.53
CA ALA A 63 0.49 -9.20 -2.38
C ALA A 63 0.01 -8.80 -3.78
N ARG A 64 0.43 -9.58 -4.78
CA ARG A 64 -0.10 -9.49 -6.13
C ARG A 64 -1.44 -10.22 -6.21
N ALA A 65 -2.46 -9.56 -6.74
CA ALA A 65 -3.75 -10.17 -7.00
C ALA A 65 -3.62 -11.24 -8.11
N PRO A 66 -4.39 -12.35 -8.03
CA PRO A 66 -4.34 -13.41 -9.04
C PRO A 66 -4.86 -12.95 -10.41
N VAL A 67 -5.78 -11.98 -10.42
CA VAL A 67 -6.33 -11.38 -11.64
C VAL A 67 -6.14 -9.87 -11.54
N VAL A 68 -5.44 -9.31 -12.53
CA VAL A 68 -5.23 -7.86 -12.61
C VAL A 68 -6.49 -7.22 -13.20
N THR A 69 -7.08 -6.27 -12.48
CA THR A 69 -8.23 -5.53 -12.99
C THR A 69 -7.88 -4.72 -14.23
N THR A 70 -8.71 -4.79 -15.27
CA THR A 70 -8.59 -3.95 -16.46
C THR A 70 -9.36 -2.64 -16.33
N ALA A 71 -10.17 -2.50 -15.27
CA ALA A 71 -10.92 -1.28 -15.00
C ALA A 71 -9.98 -0.10 -14.71
N SER A 72 -10.44 1.09 -15.07
CA SER A 72 -9.84 2.34 -14.60
C SER A 72 -10.08 2.46 -13.10
N ILE A 73 -9.03 2.79 -12.37
CA ILE A 73 -9.10 3.09 -10.93
C ILE A 73 -9.16 4.60 -10.83
N GLU A 74 -10.26 5.13 -10.30
CA GLU A 74 -10.49 6.58 -10.21
C GLU A 74 -10.46 7.07 -8.75
N ASN A 75 -10.28 8.39 -8.59
CA ASN A 75 -10.41 9.03 -7.29
C ASN A 75 -11.80 8.78 -6.67
N GLY A 76 -11.79 8.31 -5.43
CA GLY A 76 -12.97 7.94 -4.65
C GLY A 76 -13.37 6.47 -4.75
N ASP A 77 -12.75 5.70 -5.65
CA ASP A 77 -12.98 4.25 -5.69
C ASP A 77 -12.45 3.59 -4.42
N THR A 78 -13.04 2.44 -4.06
CA THR A 78 -12.55 1.62 -2.96
C THR A 78 -11.82 0.41 -3.51
N VAL A 79 -10.62 0.19 -2.98
CA VAL A 79 -9.76 -0.93 -3.33
C VAL A 79 -9.57 -1.85 -2.13
N GLU A 80 -9.50 -3.14 -2.39
CA GLU A 80 -9.09 -4.15 -1.43
C GLU A 80 -7.65 -4.56 -1.70
N LEU A 81 -6.81 -4.43 -0.68
CA LEU A 81 -5.38 -4.72 -0.72
C LEU A 81 -5.04 -5.74 0.36
N HIS A 82 -4.14 -6.66 0.03
CA HIS A 82 -3.65 -7.68 0.95
C HIS A 82 -2.18 -7.40 1.24
N ALA A 83 -1.84 -7.07 2.49
CA ALA A 83 -0.45 -6.95 2.90
C ALA A 83 0.21 -8.33 2.96
N LEU A 84 1.54 -8.38 2.78
CA LEU A 84 2.29 -9.65 2.81
C LEU A 84 2.27 -10.36 4.18
N ASP A 85 1.92 -9.65 5.25
CA ASP A 85 1.73 -10.23 6.58
C ASP A 85 0.34 -10.88 6.78
N GLY A 86 -0.50 -10.89 5.74
CA GLY A 86 -1.85 -11.44 5.75
C GLY A 86 -2.94 -10.45 6.13
N THR A 87 -2.61 -9.18 6.40
CA THR A 87 -3.60 -8.14 6.71
C THR A 87 -4.40 -7.76 5.45
N CYS A 88 -5.72 -7.92 5.48
CA CYS A 88 -6.61 -7.45 4.42
C CYS A 88 -7.18 -6.08 4.78
N LEU A 89 -6.93 -5.08 3.95
CA LEU A 89 -7.33 -3.70 4.18
C LEU A 89 -8.16 -3.16 3.01
N GLN A 90 -9.06 -2.25 3.35
CA GLN A 90 -9.80 -1.44 2.40
C GLN A 90 -9.21 -0.03 2.37
N GLY A 91 -9.01 0.49 1.16
CA GLY A 91 -8.53 1.85 0.94
C GLY A 91 -9.44 2.62 0.00
N VAL A 92 -9.61 3.91 0.26
CA VAL A 92 -10.28 4.84 -0.66
C VAL A 92 -9.21 5.58 -1.46
N VAL A 93 -9.29 5.47 -2.78
CA VAL A 93 -8.32 6.05 -3.72
C VAL A 93 -8.38 7.57 -3.65
N TRP A 94 -7.24 8.20 -3.40
CA TRP A 94 -7.10 9.65 -3.31
C TRP A 94 -6.26 10.25 -4.45
N LEU A 95 -5.31 9.52 -5.01
CA LEU A 95 -4.45 10.05 -6.07
C LEU A 95 -4.64 9.26 -7.36
N ASP A 96 -5.05 9.95 -8.43
CA ASP A 96 -5.16 9.41 -9.78
C ASP A 96 -3.94 9.84 -10.63
N ARG A 97 -3.12 8.83 -10.95
CA ARG A 97 -2.18 8.61 -12.08
C ARG A 97 -1.27 9.69 -12.68
N VAL A 98 -1.29 10.97 -12.33
CA VAL A 98 -0.57 11.96 -13.17
C VAL A 98 0.27 13.03 -12.42
N HIS A 99 0.18 13.17 -11.10
CA HIS A 99 0.58 14.46 -10.49
C HIS A 99 1.89 14.57 -9.69
N ASP A 100 2.68 13.53 -9.42
CA ASP A 100 3.84 13.70 -8.50
C ASP A 100 5.19 13.09 -8.95
N GLY A 101 5.41 12.87 -10.26
CA GLY A 101 6.76 12.57 -10.76
C GLY A 101 7.39 11.28 -10.21
N LEU A 102 6.58 10.30 -9.80
CA LEU A 102 7.03 8.94 -9.52
C LEU A 102 7.07 8.18 -10.85
N ASN A 103 8.25 7.67 -11.19
CA ASN A 103 8.65 7.09 -12.49
C ASN A 103 7.94 5.78 -12.89
N ASP A 104 6.83 5.43 -12.24
CA ASP A 104 6.14 4.15 -12.42
C ASP A 104 4.64 4.38 -12.72
N GLU A 105 4.28 4.19 -14.00
CA GLU A 105 2.96 4.47 -14.60
C GLU A 105 1.81 3.63 -13.98
N GLU A 106 2.11 2.71 -13.08
CA GLU A 106 1.14 1.82 -12.44
C GLU A 106 0.89 2.07 -10.94
N SER A 107 1.52 3.10 -10.35
CA SER A 107 1.37 3.42 -8.92
C SER A 107 0.17 4.35 -8.61
N TYR A 108 -0.56 4.04 -7.55
CA TYR A 108 -1.73 4.78 -7.05
C TYR A 108 -1.62 5.04 -5.55
N GLY A 109 -2.35 6.06 -5.08
CA GLY A 109 -2.44 6.38 -3.65
C GLY A 109 -3.85 6.17 -3.08
N ALA A 110 -3.96 5.53 -1.92
CA ALA A 110 -5.20 5.39 -1.16
C ALA A 110 -5.02 5.74 0.33
N PHE A 111 -6.12 6.13 0.96
CA PHE A 111 -6.22 6.19 2.42
C PHE A 111 -6.86 4.92 2.94
N ILE A 112 -6.27 4.31 3.98
CA ILE A 112 -6.87 3.15 4.64
C ILE A 112 -8.19 3.57 5.28
N SER A 113 -9.30 2.95 4.85
CA SER A 113 -10.64 3.22 5.38
C SER A 113 -11.12 2.15 6.36
N GLY A 114 -10.50 0.96 6.36
CA GLY A 114 -10.84 -0.11 7.30
C GLY A 114 -10.07 -1.41 7.06
N PHE A 115 -10.29 -2.39 7.93
CA PHE A 115 -9.70 -3.71 7.84
C PHE A 115 -10.79 -4.77 7.69
N LEU A 116 -10.70 -5.57 6.63
CA LEU A 116 -11.69 -6.62 6.33
C LEU A 116 -11.65 -7.73 7.38
N SER A 117 -10.45 -8.07 7.86
CA SER A 117 -10.26 -9.13 8.87
C SER A 117 -10.70 -8.70 10.27
N GLN A 118 -10.65 -7.40 10.60
CA GLN A 118 -11.05 -6.86 11.91
C GLN A 118 -11.70 -5.47 11.75
N PRO A 119 -13.01 -5.38 11.45
CA PRO A 119 -13.68 -4.13 11.07
C PRO A 119 -13.69 -3.02 12.13
N THR A 120 -13.54 -3.38 13.41
CA THR A 120 -13.53 -2.42 14.53
C THR A 120 -12.13 -1.94 14.91
N ALA A 121 -11.08 -2.51 14.32
CA ALA A 121 -9.71 -2.15 14.64
C ALA A 121 -9.35 -0.80 14.00
N ALA A 122 -8.79 0.12 14.79
CA ALA A 122 -8.23 1.37 14.28
C ALA A 122 -6.81 1.19 13.68
N GLN A 123 -6.12 0.10 14.04
CA GLN A 123 -4.78 -0.23 13.59
C GLN A 123 -4.55 -1.75 13.62
N ILE A 124 -3.90 -2.31 12.59
CA ILE A 124 -3.41 -3.69 12.56
C ILE A 124 -1.96 -3.67 12.06
N GLY A 125 -1.04 -4.19 12.87
CA GLY A 125 0.38 -4.20 12.53
C GLY A 125 0.93 -2.78 12.29
N LEU A 126 1.48 -2.55 11.10
CA LEU A 126 2.02 -1.26 10.67
C LEU A 126 0.98 -0.35 10.00
N PHE A 127 -0.27 -0.79 9.85
CA PHE A 127 -1.31 -0.08 9.12
C PHE A 127 -2.33 0.55 10.06
N ARG A 128 -2.65 1.82 9.86
CA ARG A 128 -3.67 2.57 10.63
C ARG A 128 -4.75 3.17 9.73
N ILE A 129 -5.99 3.22 10.20
CA ILE A 129 -7.07 3.95 9.50
C ILE A 129 -6.67 5.43 9.30
N GLY A 130 -6.88 5.95 8.10
CA GLY A 130 -6.50 7.31 7.68
C GLY A 130 -5.04 7.45 7.23
N GLU A 131 -4.24 6.39 7.34
CA GLU A 131 -2.88 6.35 6.81
C GLU A 131 -2.87 6.29 5.28
N ARG A 132 -1.82 6.85 4.68
CA ARG A 132 -1.60 6.81 3.23
C ARG A 132 -0.81 5.57 2.83
N VAL A 133 -1.27 4.90 1.79
CA VAL A 133 -0.56 3.76 1.18
C VAL A 133 -0.42 3.99 -0.32
N THR A 134 0.70 3.53 -0.87
CA THR A 134 0.93 3.48 -2.32
C THR A 134 0.82 2.03 -2.77
N PHE A 135 0.09 1.76 -3.85
CA PHE A 135 -0.12 0.41 -4.37
C PHE A 135 -0.09 0.43 -5.90
N ALA A 136 0.23 -0.70 -6.51
CA ALA A 136 0.14 -0.88 -7.96
C ALA A 136 -1.21 -1.49 -8.34
N ARG A 137 -1.62 -1.33 -9.60
CA ARG A 137 -2.82 -1.99 -10.14
C ARG A 137 -2.82 -3.50 -9.87
N SER A 138 -1.64 -4.13 -9.94
CA SER A 138 -1.48 -5.56 -9.70
C SER A 138 -1.70 -5.98 -8.24
N ASN A 139 -1.80 -5.04 -7.30
CA ASN A 139 -2.09 -5.33 -5.88
C ASN A 139 -3.58 -5.33 -5.55
N VAL A 140 -4.45 -4.89 -6.47
CA VAL A 140 -5.89 -4.73 -6.22
C VAL A 140 -6.60 -6.07 -6.36
N PHE A 141 -7.09 -6.61 -5.25
CA PHE A 141 -7.88 -7.85 -5.23
C PHE A 141 -9.33 -7.61 -5.65
N HIS A 142 -9.92 -6.52 -5.17
CA HIS A 142 -11.26 -6.07 -5.54
C HIS A 142 -11.30 -4.56 -5.71
N LEU A 143 -12.02 -4.09 -6.74
CA LEU A 143 -12.26 -2.68 -7.01
C LEU A 143 -13.77 -2.42 -6.96
N THR A 144 -14.17 -1.49 -6.11
CA THR A 144 -15.55 -1.03 -6.01
C THR A 144 -15.62 0.44 -6.45
N PRO A 145 -16.23 0.73 -7.61
CA PRO A 145 -16.43 2.09 -8.10
C PRO A 145 -17.21 2.95 -7.11
N ARG A 146 -16.80 4.22 -6.94
CA ARG A 146 -17.48 5.19 -6.07
C ARG A 146 -18.99 5.31 -6.32
N MET A 147 -19.42 5.15 -7.58
CA MET A 147 -20.83 5.24 -7.99
C MET A 147 -21.67 4.10 -7.40
N LEU A 148 -21.10 2.90 -7.29
CA LEU A 148 -21.79 1.75 -6.71
C LEU A 148 -21.91 1.85 -5.19
N GLN A 149 -20.96 2.53 -4.52
CA GLN A 149 -21.03 2.78 -3.08
C GLN A 149 -22.13 3.78 -2.69
N GLN A 150 -22.35 4.81 -3.50
CA GLN A 150 -23.43 5.78 -3.25
C GLN A 150 -24.81 5.16 -3.45
N ALA A 151 -24.97 4.28 -4.44
CA ALA A 151 -26.21 3.54 -4.66
C ALA A 151 -26.56 2.59 -3.49
N ALA A 152 -25.55 1.95 -2.88
CA ALA A 152 -25.73 1.07 -1.72
C ALA A 152 -26.05 1.82 -0.39
N ARG A 153 -25.70 3.11 -0.30
CA ARG A 153 -25.97 3.97 0.88
C ARG A 153 -27.27 4.77 0.78
N ALA A 154 -27.97 4.76 -0.35
CA ALA A 154 -29.26 5.44 -0.47
C ALA A 154 -30.32 4.72 0.39
N PRO A 155 -31.04 5.41 1.30
CA PRO A 155 -32.13 4.78 2.02
C PRO A 155 -33.20 4.36 1.01
N ALA A 156 -33.73 3.14 1.17
CA ALA A 156 -34.91 2.70 0.44
C ALA A 156 -35.98 3.80 0.54
N ARG A 157 -36.44 4.31 -0.62
CA ARG A 157 -37.55 5.27 -0.65
C ARG A 157 -38.68 4.72 0.22
N PRO A 158 -39.27 5.51 1.13
CA PRO A 158 -40.49 5.09 1.78
C PRO A 158 -41.54 4.90 0.67
N THR A 159 -42.04 3.69 0.52
CA THR A 159 -43.30 3.43 -0.20
C THR A 159 -44.39 4.25 0.49
N GLU A 160 -44.85 5.31 -0.18
CA GLU A 160 -46.04 6.06 0.24
C GLU A 160 -47.22 5.07 0.36
N PRO A 161 -47.88 4.95 1.53
CA PRO A 161 -49.14 4.25 1.60
C PRO A 161 -50.19 5.09 0.89
N GLY A 162 -50.82 4.48 -0.11
CA GLY A 162 -51.83 5.10 -0.95
C GLY A 162 -52.96 5.73 -0.15
N GLN A 163 -53.32 6.94 -0.55
CA GLN A 163 -54.59 7.57 -0.20
C GLN A 163 -55.75 6.69 -0.67
N ARG A 164 -56.56 6.20 0.28
CA ARG A 164 -58.00 5.97 0.12
C ARG A 164 -58.71 6.19 1.43
#